data_AF-A0A960Y5B0-F1
#
_entry.id   AF-A0A960Y5B0-F1
#
_cell.length_a   1.000
_cell.length_b   1.000
_cell.length_c   1.000
_cell.angle_alpha   90.00
_cell.angle_beta   90.00
_cell.angle_gamma   90.00
#
_symmetry.space_group_name_H-M   'P 1'
#
loop_
_entity.id
_entity.type
_entity.pdbx_description
1 polymer ?
#
loop_
_entity_poly.entity_id
_entity_poly.type
_entity_poly.pdbx_seq_one_letter_code
_entity_poly.pdbx_strand_id
1 'polypeptide(L)'
;YYGEDYWGLTASDDPFGYAAHGAPPAWSDNGTITPTAAAGSIVFTPDEVIPTLHAMYDNLGVALWGEYGFKDAFNLNEFWWATDYIGIDQGPIVIMIENYLNESVWQRFNTDPDILRGLQKARFESVTAATPAQTFTVEAWTSPNPFSTGTTVSYRTSRTGPVMLELFDAKGRRVRTYEDQATDKGVQDIVVDAADLASGIYFYRLTTDAGTIWKRCVLVK
;
A
#
# COMPACT_ATOMS: atom_id res chain seq x y z
N TYR A 1 15.53 -10.62 11.07
CA TYR A 1 14.98 -9.53 10.25
C TYR A 1 13.50 -9.71 9.99
N TYR A 2 12.90 -10.90 10.21
CA TYR A 2 11.46 -11.01 10.37
C TYR A 2 10.97 -10.02 11.43
N GLY A 3 9.93 -9.27 11.09
CA GLY A 3 9.34 -8.24 11.92
C GLY A 3 8.17 -7.58 11.21
N GLU A 4 7.54 -6.59 11.85
CA GLU A 4 6.43 -5.84 11.26
C GLU A 4 6.78 -5.22 9.91
N ASP A 5 8.06 -4.87 9.72
CA ASP A 5 8.56 -4.25 8.49
C ASP A 5 8.86 -5.24 7.35
N TYR A 6 9.12 -6.52 7.67
CA TYR A 6 9.52 -7.53 6.69
C TYR A 6 8.86 -8.88 6.98
N TRP A 7 7.81 -9.17 6.22
CA TRP A 7 7.12 -10.47 6.23
C TRP A 7 6.63 -10.83 4.83
N GLY A 8 6.19 -12.08 4.69
CA GLY A 8 5.65 -12.63 3.45
C GLY A 8 6.41 -13.86 2.99
N LEU A 9 5.93 -15.03 3.40
CA LEU A 9 6.44 -16.33 2.96
C LEU A 9 5.48 -16.93 1.93
N THR A 10 5.98 -17.15 0.71
CA THR A 10 5.27 -17.91 -0.33
C THR A 10 6.30 -18.56 -1.24
N ALA A 11 5.83 -19.36 -2.20
CA ALA A 11 6.70 -19.97 -3.19
C ALA A 11 7.38 -18.92 -4.06
N SER A 12 8.69 -19.06 -4.26
CA SER A 12 9.52 -18.15 -5.05
C SER A 12 10.87 -18.80 -5.37
N ASP A 13 11.66 -18.11 -6.19
CA ASP A 13 13.09 -18.40 -6.23
C ASP A 13 13.76 -18.01 -4.90
N ASP A 14 14.85 -18.69 -4.59
CA ASP A 14 15.67 -18.50 -3.40
C ASP A 14 17.17 -18.68 -3.73
N PRO A 15 18.08 -18.46 -2.76
CA PRO A 15 19.53 -18.61 -3.00
C PRO A 15 19.97 -20.02 -3.45
N PHE A 16 19.11 -21.02 -3.28
CA PHE A 16 19.39 -22.44 -3.51
C PHE A 16 18.57 -23.04 -4.67
N GLY A 17 17.73 -22.24 -5.34
CA GLY A 17 16.88 -22.65 -6.44
C GLY A 17 15.47 -22.09 -6.28
N TYR A 18 14.49 -22.99 -6.14
CA TYR A 18 13.08 -22.65 -5.95
C TYR A 18 12.52 -23.45 -4.77
N ALA A 19 11.76 -22.78 -3.92
CA ALA A 19 11.12 -23.43 -2.78
C ALA A 19 9.72 -22.86 -2.52
N ALA A 20 8.82 -23.72 -2.04
CA ALA A 20 7.53 -23.31 -1.53
C ALA A 20 7.67 -22.86 -0.07
N HIS A 21 8.00 -21.59 0.15
CA HIS A 21 8.14 -21.07 1.51
C HIS A 21 6.77 -20.94 2.18
N GLY A 22 6.74 -21.18 3.50
CA GLY A 22 5.49 -21.19 4.24
C GLY A 22 5.69 -21.10 5.75
N ALA A 23 4.72 -20.44 6.39
CA ALA A 23 4.56 -20.40 7.84
C ALA A 23 3.87 -21.71 8.34
N PRO A 24 3.73 -21.93 9.67
CA PRO A 24 3.04 -23.12 10.19
C PRO A 24 1.65 -23.33 9.56
N PRO A 25 1.20 -24.58 9.38
CA PRO A 25 1.82 -25.83 9.86
C PRO A 25 2.84 -26.44 8.89
N ALA A 26 2.84 -26.04 7.62
CA ALA A 26 3.79 -26.51 6.60
C ALA A 26 5.04 -25.61 6.59
N TRP A 27 5.77 -25.64 7.71
CA TRP A 27 6.97 -24.80 7.90
C TRP A 27 8.02 -25.09 6.84
N SER A 28 8.32 -24.09 6.03
CA SER A 28 9.35 -24.12 5.00
C SER A 28 9.92 -22.71 4.91
N ASP A 29 10.91 -22.42 5.75
CA ASP A 29 11.45 -21.08 5.91
C ASP A 29 12.97 -21.17 6.02
N ASN A 30 13.67 -20.61 5.04
CA ASN A 30 15.13 -20.46 5.01
C ASN A 30 15.55 -18.98 5.13
N GLY A 31 14.62 -18.09 5.46
CA GLY A 31 14.85 -16.66 5.48
C GLY A 31 14.39 -15.90 4.23
N THR A 32 13.99 -16.58 3.16
CA THR A 32 13.63 -15.91 1.92
C THR A 32 12.25 -15.26 2.04
N ILE A 33 12.19 -13.95 1.80
CA ILE A 33 10.95 -13.16 1.79
C ILE A 33 10.61 -12.82 0.34
N THR A 34 9.35 -13.02 0.00
CA THR A 34 8.81 -12.80 -1.35
C THR A 34 7.80 -11.66 -1.29
N PRO A 35 8.08 -10.47 -1.86
CA PRO A 35 7.21 -9.30 -1.74
C PRO A 35 5.75 -9.55 -2.16
N THR A 36 5.49 -10.48 -3.08
CA THR A 36 4.13 -10.83 -3.50
C THR A 36 3.26 -11.40 -2.37
N ALA A 37 3.85 -12.07 -1.37
CA ALA A 37 3.07 -12.60 -0.25
C ALA A 37 2.42 -11.48 0.56
N ALA A 38 3.16 -10.42 0.87
CA ALA A 38 2.62 -9.24 1.52
C ALA A 38 1.72 -8.45 0.57
N ALA A 39 2.24 -8.02 -0.58
CA ALA A 39 1.50 -7.18 -1.52
C ALA A 39 0.21 -7.82 -2.05
N GLY A 40 0.24 -9.11 -2.37
CA GLY A 40 -0.93 -9.89 -2.78
C GLY A 40 -1.98 -10.06 -1.67
N SER A 41 -1.63 -9.78 -0.41
CA SER A 41 -2.53 -9.87 0.75
C SER A 41 -3.16 -8.52 1.14
N ILE A 42 -2.92 -7.45 0.37
CA ILE A 42 -3.35 -6.08 0.71
C ILE A 42 -4.86 -5.95 0.98
N VAL A 43 -5.70 -6.74 0.31
CA VAL A 43 -7.17 -6.74 0.52
C VAL A 43 -7.60 -7.34 1.86
N PHE A 44 -6.72 -8.11 2.51
CA PHE A 44 -7.01 -8.78 3.78
C PHE A 44 -6.46 -7.99 4.97
N THR A 45 -5.26 -7.43 4.83
CA THR A 45 -4.48 -6.81 5.93
C THR A 45 -3.74 -5.56 5.43
N PRO A 46 -4.45 -4.51 4.97
CA PRO A 46 -3.81 -3.34 4.37
C PRO A 46 -2.92 -2.56 5.35
N ASP A 47 -3.31 -2.52 6.63
CA ASP A 47 -2.60 -1.78 7.68
C ASP A 47 -1.21 -2.38 7.98
N GLU A 48 -1.05 -3.69 7.76
CA GLU A 48 0.22 -4.41 7.87
C GLU A 48 1.00 -4.41 6.54
N VAL A 49 0.29 -4.57 5.41
CA VAL A 49 0.92 -4.67 4.09
C VAL A 49 1.54 -3.34 3.66
N ILE A 50 0.82 -2.22 3.79
CA ILE A 50 1.31 -0.93 3.27
C ILE A 50 2.64 -0.51 3.93
N PRO A 51 2.80 -0.53 5.26
CA PRO A 51 4.09 -0.25 5.90
C PRO A 51 5.19 -1.21 5.46
N THR A 52 4.89 -2.49 5.30
CA THR A 52 5.84 -3.51 4.85
C THR A 52 6.39 -3.20 3.46
N LEU A 53 5.51 -2.83 2.51
CA LEU A 53 5.94 -2.48 1.15
C LEU A 53 6.76 -1.18 1.13
N HIS A 54 6.39 -0.19 1.95
CA HIS A 54 7.21 1.01 2.12
C HIS A 54 8.59 0.68 2.70
N ALA A 55 8.66 -0.14 3.75
CA ALA A 55 9.94 -0.55 4.33
C ALA A 55 10.83 -1.30 3.32
N MET A 56 10.26 -2.23 2.54
CA MET A 56 10.98 -2.91 1.46
C MET A 56 11.49 -1.92 0.40
N TYR A 57 10.67 -0.98 -0.03
CA TYR A 57 11.05 0.01 -1.03
C TYR A 57 12.11 0.98 -0.52
N ASP A 58 11.90 1.58 0.65
CA ASP A 58 12.74 2.63 1.22
C ASP A 58 14.12 2.08 1.63
N ASN A 59 14.16 0.87 2.18
CA ASN A 59 15.40 0.30 2.74
C ASN A 59 16.13 -0.64 1.77
N LEU A 60 15.39 -1.36 0.92
CA LEU A 60 15.95 -2.40 0.04
C LEU A 60 15.80 -2.07 -1.45
N GLY A 61 15.13 -0.97 -1.81
CA GLY A 61 14.74 -0.66 -3.19
C GLY A 61 15.89 -0.59 -4.18
N VAL A 62 17.09 -0.18 -3.77
CA VAL A 62 18.27 -0.16 -4.67
C VAL A 62 18.58 -1.55 -5.23
N ALA A 63 18.37 -2.62 -4.45
CA ALA A 63 18.63 -4.00 -4.86
C ALA A 63 17.34 -4.73 -5.29
N LEU A 64 16.22 -4.43 -4.63
CA LEU A 64 14.96 -5.17 -4.74
C LEU A 64 13.96 -4.55 -5.72
N TRP A 65 14.05 -3.25 -6.04
CA TRP A 65 13.13 -2.58 -6.96
C TRP A 65 13.78 -2.38 -8.34
N GLY A 66 13.02 -2.61 -9.41
CA GLY A 66 13.47 -2.34 -10.77
C GLY A 66 12.31 -2.08 -11.74
N GLU A 67 12.53 -2.37 -13.03
CA GLU A 67 11.62 -1.97 -14.12
C GLU A 67 10.18 -2.45 -13.93
N TYR A 68 9.99 -3.66 -13.40
CA TYR A 68 8.68 -4.28 -13.21
C TYR A 68 8.20 -4.27 -11.76
N GLY A 69 8.80 -3.44 -10.91
CA GLY A 69 8.47 -3.35 -9.48
C GLY A 69 9.44 -4.14 -8.61
N PHE A 70 8.91 -4.78 -7.56
CA PHE A 70 9.71 -5.65 -6.70
C PHE A 70 10.16 -6.90 -7.47
N LYS A 71 11.45 -7.22 -7.40
CA LYS A 71 11.99 -8.51 -7.85
C LYS A 71 11.43 -9.64 -6.98
N ASP A 72 11.59 -10.86 -7.48
CA ASP A 72 10.87 -12.03 -6.97
C ASP A 72 11.00 -12.24 -5.46
N ALA A 73 12.24 -12.23 -4.95
CA ALA A 73 12.50 -12.45 -3.53
C ALA A 73 13.84 -11.84 -3.07
N PHE A 74 14.06 -11.85 -1.76
CA PHE A 74 15.35 -11.56 -1.15
C PHE A 74 15.58 -12.41 0.10
N ASN A 75 16.84 -12.62 0.46
CA ASN A 75 17.23 -13.31 1.68
C ASN A 75 18.40 -12.56 2.32
N LEU A 76 18.14 -11.92 3.47
CA LEU A 76 19.13 -11.11 4.17
C LEU A 76 20.16 -11.94 4.94
N ASN A 77 19.86 -13.20 5.29
CA ASN A 77 20.85 -14.09 5.90
C ASN A 77 21.93 -14.48 4.89
N GLU A 78 21.52 -14.72 3.65
CA GLU A 78 22.41 -15.15 2.57
C GLU A 78 22.97 -13.97 1.74
N PHE A 79 22.61 -12.73 2.11
CA PHE A 79 22.94 -11.53 1.32
C PHE A 79 22.59 -11.69 -0.16
N TRP A 80 21.38 -12.16 -0.43
CA TRP A 80 20.92 -12.52 -1.76
C TRP A 80 19.65 -11.76 -2.14
N TRP A 81 19.57 -11.42 -3.42
CA TRP A 81 18.41 -10.81 -4.06
C TRP A 81 18.15 -11.54 -5.36
N ALA A 82 16.88 -11.82 -5.66
CA ALA A 82 16.48 -12.28 -6.98
C ALA A 82 16.97 -11.30 -8.05
N THR A 83 17.31 -11.83 -9.22
CA THR A 83 17.77 -11.02 -10.36
C THR A 83 16.67 -10.77 -11.39
N ASP A 84 15.52 -11.40 -11.21
CA ASP A 84 14.44 -11.53 -12.16
C ASP A 84 13.07 -11.29 -11.51
N TYR A 85 12.04 -11.51 -12.33
CA TYR A 85 10.63 -11.29 -12.00
C TYR A 85 9.84 -12.51 -12.47
N ILE A 86 9.04 -13.08 -11.59
CA ILE A 86 8.18 -14.19 -11.96
C ILE A 86 6.75 -13.68 -12.16
N GLY A 87 6.16 -13.96 -13.32
CA GLY A 87 4.83 -13.45 -13.67
C GLY A 87 3.71 -13.91 -12.72
N ILE A 88 3.83 -15.10 -12.15
CA ILE A 88 2.86 -15.61 -11.15
C ILE A 88 2.95 -14.86 -9.82
N ASP A 89 4.06 -14.15 -9.55
CA ASP A 89 4.27 -13.35 -8.35
C ASP A 89 3.98 -11.88 -8.62
N GLN A 90 4.31 -11.36 -9.81
CA GLN A 90 3.97 -9.98 -10.19
C GLN A 90 2.47 -9.77 -10.42
N GLY A 91 1.79 -10.75 -11.02
CA GLY A 91 0.36 -10.65 -11.35
C GLY A 91 -0.53 -10.38 -10.12
N PRO A 92 -0.45 -11.21 -9.05
CA PRO A 92 -1.23 -11.02 -7.83
C PRO A 92 -1.01 -9.65 -7.17
N ILE A 93 0.20 -9.10 -7.21
CA ILE A 93 0.49 -7.76 -6.66
C ILE A 93 -0.44 -6.73 -7.29
N VAL A 94 -0.45 -6.65 -8.62
CA VAL A 94 -1.25 -5.65 -9.34
C VAL A 94 -2.74 -5.91 -9.19
N ILE A 95 -3.16 -7.18 -9.30
CA ILE A 95 -4.58 -7.56 -9.21
C ILE A 95 -5.14 -7.23 -7.82
N MET A 96 -4.39 -7.51 -6.76
CA MET A 96 -4.87 -7.35 -5.39
C MET A 96 -4.80 -5.90 -4.94
N ILE A 97 -3.81 -5.11 -5.40
CA ILE A 97 -3.83 -3.65 -5.23
C ILE A 97 -5.07 -3.04 -5.90
N GLU A 98 -5.37 -3.42 -7.15
CA GLU A 98 -6.55 -2.90 -7.84
C GLU A 98 -7.86 -3.30 -7.15
N ASN A 99 -7.94 -4.54 -6.65
CA ASN A 99 -9.10 -4.97 -5.86
C ASN A 99 -9.23 -4.22 -4.54
N TYR A 100 -8.11 -3.90 -3.86
CA TYR A 100 -8.12 -3.08 -2.65
C TYR A 100 -8.60 -1.66 -2.92
N LEU A 101 -8.18 -1.07 -4.04
CA LEU A 101 -8.58 0.29 -4.40
C LEU A 101 -10.06 0.35 -4.78
N ASN A 102 -10.50 -0.55 -5.67
CA ASN A 102 -11.75 -0.37 -6.42
C ASN A 102 -12.58 -1.66 -6.60
N GLU A 103 -12.10 -2.81 -6.13
CA GLU A 103 -12.70 -4.14 -6.36
C GLU A 103 -12.92 -4.53 -7.84
N SER A 104 -12.27 -3.85 -8.78
CA SER A 104 -12.70 -3.88 -10.19
C SER A 104 -12.51 -5.26 -10.86
N VAL A 105 -11.47 -6.01 -10.47
CA VAL A 105 -11.24 -7.37 -10.98
C VAL A 105 -12.29 -8.33 -10.42
N TRP A 106 -12.60 -8.25 -9.14
CA TRP A 106 -13.66 -9.06 -8.52
C TRP A 106 -15.05 -8.73 -9.06
N GLN A 107 -15.39 -7.45 -9.20
CA GLN A 107 -16.66 -7.03 -9.79
C GLN A 107 -16.81 -7.60 -11.21
N ARG A 108 -15.74 -7.52 -12.02
CA ARG A 108 -15.76 -8.11 -13.35
C ARG A 108 -15.94 -9.63 -13.31
N PHE A 109 -15.19 -10.34 -12.47
CA PHE A 109 -15.29 -11.79 -12.33
C PHE A 109 -16.68 -12.25 -11.86
N ASN A 110 -17.26 -11.55 -10.88
CA ASN A 110 -18.53 -11.91 -10.26
C ASN A 110 -19.77 -11.55 -11.10
N THR A 111 -19.59 -10.87 -12.23
CA THR A 111 -20.67 -10.60 -13.19
C THR A 111 -20.75 -11.62 -14.31
N ASP A 112 -19.77 -12.52 -14.43
CA ASP A 112 -19.72 -13.51 -15.50
C ASP A 112 -20.74 -14.65 -15.26
N PRO A 113 -21.69 -14.88 -16.18
CA PRO A 113 -22.73 -15.89 -16.01
C PRO A 113 -22.19 -17.33 -15.95
N ASP A 114 -21.04 -17.62 -16.57
CA ASP A 114 -20.42 -18.94 -16.50
C ASP A 114 -19.75 -19.17 -15.14
N ILE A 115 -19.14 -18.14 -14.56
CA ILE A 115 -18.61 -18.19 -13.19
C ILE A 115 -19.74 -18.44 -12.20
N LEU A 116 -20.83 -17.65 -12.28
CA LEU A 116 -21.99 -17.81 -11.40
C LEU A 116 -22.61 -19.20 -11.51
N ARG A 117 -22.75 -19.72 -12.73
CA ARG A 117 -23.23 -21.08 -12.98
C ARG A 117 -22.29 -22.14 -12.40
N GLY A 118 -20.98 -21.94 -12.50
CA GLY A 118 -19.96 -22.82 -11.93
C GLY A 118 -20.03 -22.89 -10.41
N LEU A 119 -20.09 -21.72 -9.75
CA LEU A 119 -20.25 -21.59 -8.31
C LEU A 119 -21.53 -22.29 -7.81
N GLN A 120 -22.66 -22.06 -8.49
CA GLN A 120 -23.92 -22.71 -8.16
C GLN A 120 -23.83 -24.24 -8.25
N LYS A 121 -23.21 -24.77 -9.32
CA LYS A 121 -23.00 -26.22 -9.48
C LYS A 121 -22.09 -26.80 -8.42
N ALA A 122 -21.08 -26.04 -8.00
CA ALA A 122 -20.18 -26.40 -6.91
C ALA A 122 -20.79 -26.20 -5.51
N ARG A 123 -22.06 -25.77 -5.43
CA ARG A 123 -22.80 -25.50 -4.18
C ARG A 123 -22.15 -24.44 -3.29
N PHE A 124 -21.43 -23.49 -3.91
CA PHE A 124 -21.10 -22.25 -3.22
C PHE A 124 -22.38 -21.45 -3.03
N GLU A 125 -22.58 -20.97 -1.82
CA GLU A 125 -23.68 -20.05 -1.53
C GLU A 125 -23.25 -18.64 -1.86
N SER A 126 -24.14 -17.88 -2.50
CA SER A 126 -23.97 -16.45 -2.65
C SER A 126 -23.99 -15.84 -1.24
N VAL A 127 -22.82 -15.55 -0.70
CA VAL A 127 -22.75 -14.64 0.44
C VAL A 127 -23.21 -13.30 -0.13
N THR A 128 -24.27 -12.71 0.44
CA THR A 128 -24.44 -11.26 0.28
C THR A 128 -23.12 -10.71 0.78
N ALA A 129 -22.32 -10.08 -0.08
CA ALA A 129 -21.11 -9.40 0.37
C ALA A 129 -21.51 -8.69 1.65
N ALA A 130 -20.82 -8.96 2.77
CA ALA A 130 -20.98 -8.13 3.96
C ALA A 130 -21.01 -6.71 3.42
N THR A 131 -22.13 -5.97 3.65
CA THR A 131 -22.34 -4.65 3.05
C THR A 131 -20.98 -3.99 3.00
N PRO A 132 -20.40 -3.76 1.80
CA PRO A 132 -18.97 -3.48 1.66
C PRO A 132 -18.69 -2.45 2.73
N ALA A 133 -17.84 -2.80 3.70
CA ALA A 133 -17.71 -2.07 4.95
C ALA A 133 -17.68 -0.61 4.56
N GLN A 134 -18.77 0.11 4.88
CA GLN A 134 -19.26 1.27 4.12
C GLN A 134 -18.06 2.06 3.60
N THR A 135 -17.71 1.94 2.30
CA THR A 135 -16.35 2.27 1.86
C THR A 135 -16.06 3.71 2.22
N PHE A 136 -15.28 3.89 3.27
CA PHE A 136 -14.96 5.21 3.75
C PHE A 136 -13.80 5.66 2.87
N THR A 137 -14.01 6.73 2.13
CA THR A 137 -13.01 7.25 1.20
C THR A 137 -12.48 8.55 1.74
N VAL A 138 -11.16 8.70 1.62
CA VAL A 138 -10.49 9.98 1.75
C VAL A 138 -9.84 10.34 0.42
N GLU A 139 -10.18 11.52 -0.09
CA GLU A 139 -9.53 12.11 -1.26
C GLU A 139 -8.79 13.37 -0.81
N ALA A 140 -7.64 13.68 -1.39
CA ALA A 140 -6.98 14.96 -1.16
C ALA A 140 -6.34 15.53 -2.42
N TRP A 141 -6.32 16.85 -2.48
CA TRP A 141 -5.63 17.65 -3.49
C TRP A 141 -4.88 18.79 -2.81
N THR A 142 -3.89 19.31 -3.51
CA THR A 142 -3.01 20.37 -3.01
C THR A 142 -3.05 21.53 -3.98
N SER A 143 -3.35 22.73 -3.47
CA SER A 143 -3.40 23.93 -4.29
C SER A 143 -2.92 25.15 -3.49
N PRO A 144 -1.94 25.91 -4.01
CA PRO A 144 -1.19 25.68 -5.24
C PRO A 144 -0.16 24.52 -5.12
N ASN A 145 0.15 23.85 -6.22
CA ASN A 145 1.24 22.85 -6.30
C ASN A 145 1.84 22.87 -7.73
N PRO A 146 3.05 23.37 -7.95
CA PRO A 146 4.05 23.80 -6.96
C PRO A 146 3.67 25.05 -6.16
N PHE A 147 4.28 25.25 -5.00
CA PHE A 147 4.07 26.40 -4.10
C PHE A 147 5.41 26.99 -3.60
N SER A 148 5.41 28.20 -3.02
CA SER A 148 6.64 28.93 -2.66
C SER A 148 6.85 29.18 -1.16
N THR A 149 5.78 29.49 -0.42
CA THR A 149 5.83 29.73 1.04
C THR A 149 4.87 28.85 1.83
N GLY A 150 3.82 28.36 1.19
CA GLY A 150 2.85 27.45 1.78
C GLY A 150 1.81 27.02 0.74
N THR A 151 0.99 26.04 1.10
CA THR A 151 -0.08 25.51 0.26
C THR A 151 -1.28 25.09 1.10
N THR A 152 -2.42 24.90 0.46
CA THR A 152 -3.59 24.30 1.09
C THR A 152 -3.70 22.85 0.66
N VAL A 153 -3.72 21.94 1.64
CA VAL A 153 -4.13 20.55 1.42
C VAL A 153 -5.61 20.47 1.75
N SER A 154 -6.42 20.36 0.70
CA SER A 154 -7.84 20.11 0.82
C SER A 154 -8.10 18.61 0.76
N TYR A 155 -9.01 18.13 1.58
CA TYR A 155 -9.40 16.74 1.58
C TYR A 155 -10.90 16.57 1.75
N ARG A 156 -11.43 15.45 1.25
CA ARG A 156 -12.80 15.04 1.47
C ARG A 156 -12.80 13.74 2.25
N THR A 157 -13.48 13.72 3.39
CA THR A 157 -13.72 12.50 4.19
C THR A 157 -15.21 12.22 4.31
N SER A 158 -15.61 10.95 4.26
CA SER A 158 -16.99 10.52 4.47
C SER A 158 -17.39 10.41 5.95
N ARG A 159 -16.44 10.59 6.89
CA ARG A 159 -16.67 10.50 8.34
C ARG A 159 -16.19 11.73 9.10
N THR A 160 -16.96 12.12 10.10
CA THR A 160 -16.49 13.03 11.15
C THR A 160 -15.54 12.25 12.07
N GLY A 161 -14.38 12.82 12.38
CA GLY A 161 -13.36 12.16 13.20
C GLY A 161 -12.04 12.94 13.26
N PRO A 162 -11.03 12.39 13.94
CA PRO A 162 -9.70 12.97 13.95
C PRO A 162 -9.06 12.93 12.56
N VAL A 163 -8.24 13.93 12.28
CA VAL A 163 -7.37 14.02 11.10
C VAL A 163 -5.94 14.28 11.54
N MET A 164 -5.00 13.62 10.87
CA MET A 164 -3.58 13.90 11.00
C MET A 164 -2.95 14.03 9.62
N LEU A 165 -2.29 15.15 9.37
CA LEU A 165 -1.44 15.35 8.20
C LEU A 165 0.01 15.43 8.65
N GLU A 166 0.84 14.54 8.13
CA GLU A 166 2.29 14.54 8.36
C GLU A 166 3.00 14.84 7.04
N LEU A 167 3.94 15.78 7.06
CA LEU A 167 4.76 16.15 5.92
C LEU A 167 6.17 15.57 6.08
N PHE A 168 6.70 15.00 4.99
CA PHE A 168 8.00 14.34 4.92
C PHE A 168 8.85 14.96 3.81
N ASP A 169 10.14 15.11 4.06
CA ASP A 169 11.10 15.48 3.02
C ASP A 169 11.42 14.28 2.11
N ALA A 170 12.15 14.52 1.01
CA ALA A 170 12.51 13.48 0.04
C ALA A 170 13.39 12.33 0.61
N LYS A 171 13.88 12.45 1.85
CA LYS A 171 14.62 11.39 2.55
C LYS A 171 13.74 10.63 3.55
N GLY A 172 12.42 10.87 3.53
CA GLY A 172 11.46 10.23 4.43
C GLY A 172 11.45 10.80 5.85
N ARG A 173 12.19 11.90 6.12
CA ARG A 173 12.19 12.51 7.44
C ARG A 173 10.95 13.38 7.61
N ARG A 174 10.17 13.13 8.67
CA ARG A 174 9.02 13.96 9.04
C ARG A 174 9.47 15.37 9.43
N VAL A 175 8.93 16.38 8.75
CA VAL A 175 9.28 17.80 8.93
C VAL A 175 8.17 18.62 9.57
N ARG A 176 6.90 18.19 9.43
CA ARG A 176 5.72 18.83 10.04
C ARG A 176 4.64 17.81 10.36
N THR A 177 3.79 18.16 11.33
CA THR A 177 2.56 17.45 11.68
C THR A 177 1.47 18.49 11.94
N TYR A 178 0.28 18.24 11.41
CA TYR A 178 -0.95 19.00 11.64
C TYR A 178 -2.00 18.01 12.12
N GLU A 179 -2.67 18.33 13.23
CA GLU A 179 -3.67 17.45 13.83
C GLU A 179 -4.93 18.25 14.19
N ASP A 180 -6.08 17.64 13.96
CA ASP A 180 -7.36 18.10 14.50
C ASP A 180 -8.14 16.88 15.00
N GLN A 181 -8.60 16.95 16.25
CA GLN A 181 -9.27 15.83 16.93
C GLN A 181 -10.75 15.69 16.55
N ALA A 182 -11.34 16.70 15.90
CA ALA A 182 -12.77 16.71 15.59
C ALA A 182 -13.06 17.47 14.29
N THR A 183 -12.83 16.79 13.17
CA THR A 183 -13.13 17.36 11.85
C THR A 183 -14.44 16.80 11.31
N ASP A 184 -15.30 17.67 10.76
CA ASP A 184 -16.57 17.25 10.15
C ASP A 184 -16.37 16.50 8.83
N LYS A 185 -17.28 15.56 8.55
CA LYS A 185 -17.40 14.95 7.22
C LYS A 185 -17.60 16.02 6.13
N GLY A 186 -17.10 15.75 4.92
CA GLY A 186 -17.15 16.68 3.80
C GLY A 186 -15.77 17.18 3.40
N VAL A 187 -15.73 18.33 2.73
CA VAL A 187 -14.48 18.96 2.26
C VAL A 187 -13.92 19.85 3.36
N GLN A 188 -12.63 19.70 3.63
CA GLN A 188 -11.92 20.36 4.72
C GLN A 188 -10.52 20.77 4.23
N ASP A 189 -9.95 21.81 4.86
CA ASP A 189 -8.69 22.40 4.44
C ASP A 189 -7.67 22.40 5.58
N ILE A 190 -6.43 22.04 5.27
CA ILE A 190 -5.26 22.19 6.14
C ILE A 190 -4.28 23.13 5.45
N VAL A 191 -3.97 24.24 6.11
CA VAL A 191 -2.97 25.21 5.63
C VAL A 191 -1.58 24.71 6.03
N VAL A 192 -0.75 24.42 5.04
CA VAL A 192 0.62 23.97 5.21
C VAL A 192 1.56 25.17 5.04
N ASP A 193 2.14 25.63 6.16
CA ASP A 193 3.25 26.58 6.16
C ASP A 193 4.58 25.86 5.89
N ALA A 194 5.32 26.35 4.90
CA ALA A 194 6.61 25.83 4.48
C ALA A 194 7.67 26.94 4.30
N ALA A 195 7.45 28.12 4.90
CA ALA A 195 8.32 29.28 4.70
C ALA A 195 9.78 29.00 5.10
N ASP A 196 10.02 28.15 6.10
CA ASP A 196 11.34 27.76 6.60
C ASP A 196 11.89 26.48 5.95
N LEU A 197 11.12 25.79 5.11
CA LEU A 197 11.54 24.55 4.44
C LEU A 197 12.35 24.86 3.17
N ALA A 198 13.25 23.95 2.78
CA ALA A 198 14.06 24.10 1.56
C ALA A 198 13.24 23.74 0.30
N SER A 199 13.54 24.36 -0.85
CA SER A 199 12.95 23.96 -2.14
C SER A 199 13.20 22.47 -2.39
N GLY A 200 12.19 21.73 -2.87
CA GLY A 200 12.29 20.30 -3.07
C GLY A 200 10.95 19.59 -3.22
N ILE A 201 11.04 18.27 -3.35
CA ILE A 201 9.89 17.36 -3.34
C ILE A 201 9.57 17.01 -1.89
N TYR A 202 8.29 17.05 -1.56
CA TYR A 202 7.74 16.63 -0.28
C TYR A 202 6.62 15.61 -0.50
N PHE A 203 6.40 14.78 0.50
CA PHE A 203 5.29 13.85 0.57
C PHE A 203 4.48 14.16 1.81
N TYR A 204 3.15 14.06 1.74
CA TYR A 204 2.33 14.08 2.93
C TYR A 204 1.52 12.80 3.06
N ARG A 205 1.39 12.34 4.31
CA ARG A 205 0.44 11.31 4.74
C ARG A 205 -0.74 12.02 5.39
N LEU A 206 -1.93 11.79 4.88
CA LEU A 206 -3.18 12.23 5.51
C LEU A 206 -3.90 10.99 6.05
N THR A 207 -4.11 10.95 7.35
CA THR A 207 -4.82 9.89 8.06
C THR A 207 -6.12 10.45 8.63
N THR A 208 -7.21 9.76 8.36
CA THR A 208 -8.55 10.01 8.92
C THR A 208 -9.17 8.69 9.36
N ASP A 209 -10.27 8.74 10.11
CA ASP A 209 -11.10 7.55 10.38
C ASP A 209 -11.62 6.85 9.11
N ALA A 210 -11.65 7.55 7.97
CA ALA A 210 -12.05 6.99 6.69
C ALA A 210 -10.90 6.27 5.97
N GLY A 211 -9.65 6.50 6.35
CA GLY A 211 -8.49 5.88 5.74
C GLY A 211 -7.27 6.78 5.69
N THR A 212 -6.20 6.25 5.13
CA THR A 212 -4.91 6.94 4.96
C THR A 212 -4.54 7.08 3.48
N ILE A 213 -4.08 8.26 3.08
CA ILE A 213 -3.56 8.51 1.73
C ILE A 213 -2.20 9.20 1.76
N TRP A 214 -1.40 8.88 0.75
CA TRP A 214 -0.12 9.53 0.47
C TRP A 214 -0.20 10.35 -0.80
N LYS A 215 0.38 11.55 -0.77
CA LYS A 215 0.43 12.46 -1.93
C LYS A 215 1.75 13.21 -1.97
N ARG A 216 2.17 13.55 -3.19
CA ARG A 216 3.38 14.32 -3.48
C ARG A 216 3.05 15.79 -3.70
N CYS A 217 3.84 16.69 -3.12
CA CYS A 217 3.79 18.12 -3.39
C CYS A 217 5.20 18.71 -3.63
N VAL A 218 5.28 19.88 -4.26
CA VAL A 218 6.54 20.49 -4.70
C VAL A 218 6.66 21.92 -4.19
N LEU A 219 7.74 22.20 -3.47
CA LEU A 219 8.09 23.53 -2.97
C LEU A 219 9.19 24.14 -3.85
N VAL A 220 8.94 25.33 -4.39
CA VAL A 220 9.86 26.12 -5.23
C VAL A 220 9.90 27.55 -4.73
N LYS A 221 11.01 27.93 -4.10
CA LYS A 221 11.32 29.31 -3.71
C LYS A 221 11.93 30.12 -4.84
#